data_AF-A0A7C1CRD3-F1
#
_entry.id   AF-A0A7C1CRD3-F1
#
_cell.length_a   1.000
_cell.length_b   1.000
_cell.length_c   1.000
_cell.angle_alpha   90.00
_cell.angle_beta   90.00
_cell.angle_gamma   90.00
#
_symmetry.space_group_name_H-M   'P 1'
#
loop_
_entity.id
_entity.type
_entity.pdbx_description
1 polymer ?
#
loop_
_entity_poly.entity_id
_entity_poly.type
_entity_poly.pdbx_seq_one_letter_code
_entity_poly.pdbx_strand_id
1 'polypeptide(L)'
;MSIEILKVQNKLYYRKFIHLPAKIHRGYKNWVLPIYSDEWDFYNPKKNRAVSYSDTVLYLALKGGRPVGRIVGIINRRYNQIHNEKTARFFNLETFQDYDVAQALLGEVEKWAKGKGMDRLVEPMGFFDKDL
;
A
#
# COMPACT_ATOMS: atom_id res chain seq x y z
N MET A 1 -0.81 -22.66 7.42
CA MET A 1 -0.52 -21.55 8.36
C MET A 1 -1.44 -20.39 8.01
N SER A 2 -2.07 -19.74 8.99
CA SER A 2 -2.99 -18.61 8.74
C SER A 2 -2.24 -17.35 8.28
N ILE A 3 -2.89 -16.57 7.41
CA ILE A 3 -2.44 -15.23 7.01
C ILE A 3 -3.17 -14.21 7.87
N GLU A 4 -2.42 -13.35 8.54
CA GLU A 4 -2.95 -12.23 9.31
C GLU A 4 -2.67 -10.93 8.55
N ILE A 5 -3.68 -10.08 8.37
CA ILE A 5 -3.51 -8.76 7.75
C ILE A 5 -3.55 -7.69 8.85
N LEU A 6 -2.48 -6.89 8.92
CA LEU A 6 -2.35 -5.80 9.87
C LEU A 6 -2.35 -4.45 9.15
N LYS A 7 -3.17 -3.53 9.64
CA LYS A 7 -3.07 -2.12 9.27
C LYS A 7 -1.81 -1.51 9.92
N VAL A 8 -0.99 -0.83 9.12
CA VAL A 8 0.22 -0.17 9.61
C VAL A 8 -0.18 1.14 10.31
N GLN A 9 -0.13 1.14 11.65
CA GLN A 9 -0.58 2.28 12.47
C GLN A 9 0.49 2.83 13.42
N ASN A 10 1.65 2.15 13.53
CA ASN A 10 2.71 2.55 14.43
C ASN A 10 4.08 2.45 13.76
N LYS A 11 5.08 3.11 14.37
CA LYS A 11 6.45 3.19 13.85
C LYS A 11 7.11 1.82 13.67
N LEU A 12 6.76 0.83 14.52
CA LEU A 12 7.30 -0.53 14.44
C LEU A 12 6.83 -1.23 13.16
N TYR A 13 5.52 -1.25 12.90
CA TYR A 13 4.96 -1.84 11.68
C TYR A 13 5.37 -1.07 10.44
N TYR A 14 5.48 0.25 10.54
CA TYR A 14 5.92 1.08 9.42
C TYR A 14 7.38 0.80 9.04
N ARG A 15 8.26 0.60 10.02
CA ARG A 15 9.63 0.13 9.77
C ARG A 15 9.62 -1.22 9.05
N LYS A 16 8.78 -2.18 9.49
CA LYS A 16 8.64 -3.48 8.83
C LYS A 16 8.15 -3.33 7.39
N PHE A 17 7.20 -2.44 7.15
CA PHE A 17 6.64 -2.13 5.83
C PHE A 17 7.70 -1.59 4.85
N ILE A 18 8.50 -0.61 5.28
CA ILE A 18 9.56 -0.01 4.44
C ILE A 18 10.68 -0.99 4.12
N HIS A 19 11.07 -1.85 5.08
CA HIS A 19 12.21 -2.75 4.90
C HIS A 19 11.84 -4.10 4.27
N LEU A 20 10.55 -4.39 4.07
CA LEU A 20 10.10 -5.68 3.52
C LEU A 20 10.55 -5.93 2.07
N PRO A 21 10.51 -4.95 1.14
CA PRO A 21 10.98 -5.14 -0.24
C PRO A 21 12.40 -5.69 -0.32
N ALA A 22 13.32 -5.16 0.50
CA ALA A 22 14.70 -5.62 0.56
C ALA A 22 14.84 -7.10 0.93
N LYS A 23 13.86 -7.64 1.67
CA LYS A 23 13.80 -9.05 2.00
C LYS A 23 13.17 -9.87 0.88
N ILE A 24 12.09 -9.37 0.29
CA ILE A 24 11.37 -10.03 -0.82
C ILE A 24 12.28 -10.18 -2.04
N HIS A 25 12.97 -9.11 -2.41
CA HIS A 25 13.81 -9.05 -3.60
C HIS A 25 15.26 -9.45 -3.33
N ARG A 26 15.54 -10.06 -2.17
CA ARG A 26 16.89 -10.53 -1.85
C ARG A 26 17.34 -11.55 -2.89
N GLY A 27 18.42 -11.26 -3.60
CA GLY A 27 18.99 -12.13 -4.64
C GLY A 27 18.54 -11.79 -6.07
N TYR A 28 17.62 -10.85 -6.27
CA TYR A 28 17.29 -10.34 -7.59
C TYR A 28 18.40 -9.38 -8.06
N LYS A 29 19.16 -9.79 -9.09
CA LYS A 29 20.35 -9.07 -9.57
C LYS A 29 20.11 -7.62 -9.96
N ASN A 30 18.91 -7.30 -10.44
CA ASN A 30 18.55 -5.99 -10.97
C ASN A 30 17.65 -5.19 -10.02
N TRP A 31 17.40 -5.69 -8.81
CA TRP A 31 16.59 -4.96 -7.84
C TRP A 31 17.43 -3.91 -7.11
N VAL A 32 16.96 -2.67 -7.11
CA VAL A 32 17.64 -1.53 -6.48
C VAL A 32 16.94 -1.23 -5.16
N LEU A 33 17.75 -1.17 -4.10
CA LEU A 33 17.28 -0.75 -2.78
C LEU A 33 16.80 0.70 -2.84
N PRO A 34 15.57 1.01 -2.39
CA PRO A 34 15.14 2.39 -2.29
C PRO A 34 15.98 3.15 -1.25
N ILE A 35 16.09 4.46 -1.42
CA ILE A 35 16.62 5.33 -0.38
C ILE A 35 15.60 5.34 0.76
N TYR A 36 15.95 4.74 1.91
CA TYR A 36 14.98 4.55 2.98
C TYR A 36 14.40 5.85 3.52
N SER A 37 15.17 6.94 3.59
CA SER A 37 14.64 8.26 4.00
C SER A 37 13.48 8.70 3.13
N ASP A 38 13.57 8.45 1.82
CA ASP A 38 12.55 8.85 0.86
C ASP A 38 11.29 8.01 1.04
N GLU A 39 11.42 6.71 1.31
CA GLU A 39 10.28 5.85 1.67
C GLU A 39 9.56 6.33 2.95
N TRP A 40 10.32 6.79 3.95
CA TRP A 40 9.74 7.34 5.19
C TRP A 40 8.99 8.65 4.92
N ASP A 41 9.55 9.53 4.10
CA ASP A 41 8.94 10.81 3.75
C ASP A 41 7.75 10.63 2.80
N PHE A 42 7.79 9.63 1.91
CA PHE A 42 6.78 9.38 0.90
C PHE A 42 5.39 9.09 1.49
N TYR A 43 5.28 8.31 2.57
CA TYR A 43 3.97 8.11 3.24
C TYR A 43 3.76 9.01 4.46
N ASN A 44 4.60 10.01 4.70
CA ASN A 44 4.43 10.95 5.79
C ASN A 44 3.57 12.13 5.33
N PRO A 45 2.35 12.34 5.88
CA PRO A 45 1.47 13.43 5.45
C PRO A 45 2.02 14.83 5.74
N LYS A 46 3.05 14.97 6.59
CA LYS A 46 3.74 16.25 6.82
C LYS A 46 4.79 16.57 5.75
N LYS A 47 5.20 15.57 4.95
CA LYS A 47 6.28 15.66 3.96
C LYS A 47 5.76 15.48 2.54
N ASN A 48 4.79 14.59 2.34
CA ASN A 48 4.12 14.36 1.08
C ASN A 48 2.69 14.90 1.12
N ARG A 49 2.45 16.01 0.38
CA ARG A 49 1.15 16.65 0.27
C ARG A 49 0.09 15.73 -0.33
N ALA A 50 0.47 14.82 -1.24
CA ALA A 50 -0.47 13.90 -1.87
C ALA A 50 -1.11 12.93 -0.86
N VAL A 51 -0.33 12.51 0.14
CA VAL A 51 -0.83 11.72 1.27
C VAL A 51 -1.73 12.56 2.17
N SER A 52 -1.44 13.85 2.35
CA SER A 52 -2.19 14.69 3.29
C SER A 52 -3.64 14.94 2.86
N TYR A 53 -3.94 14.93 1.56
CA TYR A 53 -5.30 15.15 1.04
C TYR A 53 -5.99 13.88 0.51
N SER A 54 -5.35 12.71 0.63
CA SER A 54 -5.90 11.43 0.18
C SER A 54 -6.12 10.48 1.36
N ASP A 55 -7.23 9.73 1.34
CA ASP A 55 -7.39 8.63 2.30
C ASP A 55 -6.37 7.53 1.92
N THR A 56 -5.40 7.27 2.78
CA THR A 56 -4.34 6.28 2.51
C THR A 56 -4.35 5.17 3.57
N VAL A 57 -4.17 3.92 3.15
CA VAL A 57 -3.99 2.77 4.04
C VAL A 57 -2.79 1.93 3.62
N LEU A 58 -2.02 1.49 4.61
CA LEU A 58 -0.90 0.57 4.42
C LEU A 58 -1.24 -0.72 5.15
N TYR A 59 -1.08 -1.85 4.47
CA TYR A 59 -1.30 -3.17 5.05
C TYR A 59 -0.03 -4.03 4.98
N LEU A 60 0.16 -4.85 6.01
CA LEU A 60 1.18 -5.90 6.09
C LEU A 60 0.50 -7.25 6.24
N ALA A 61 0.92 -8.24 5.46
CA ALA A 61 0.56 -9.63 5.68
C ALA A 61 1.61 -10.32 6.55
N LEU A 62 1.17 -11.04 7.58
CA LEU A 62 2.01 -11.86 8.44
C LEU A 62 1.67 -13.35 8.27
N LYS A 63 2.70 -14.21 8.23
CA LYS A 63 2.60 -15.67 8.44
C LYS A 63 3.49 -16.05 9.62
N GLY A 64 2.90 -16.60 10.68
CA GLY A 64 3.64 -16.93 11.91
C GLY A 64 4.37 -15.73 12.52
N GLY A 65 3.74 -14.55 12.51
CA GLY A 65 4.30 -13.28 13.01
C GLY A 65 5.38 -12.63 12.12
N ARG A 66 5.74 -13.26 11.00
CA ARG A 66 6.74 -12.73 10.06
C ARG A 66 6.08 -12.00 8.89
N PRO A 67 6.52 -10.78 8.53
CA PRO A 67 6.02 -10.09 7.35
C PRO A 67 6.33 -10.86 6.06
N VAL A 68 5.30 -11.13 5.26
CA VAL A 68 5.37 -11.89 4.01
C VAL A 68 4.76 -11.17 2.81
N GLY A 69 4.12 -10.02 3.03
CA GLY A 69 3.72 -9.13 1.96
C GLY A 69 3.25 -7.77 2.44
N ARG A 70 3.13 -6.82 1.51
CA ARG A 70 2.64 -5.46 1.76
C ARG A 70 1.77 -4.97 0.60
N ILE A 71 0.90 -4.00 0.87
CA ILE A 71 0.12 -3.26 -0.13
C ILE A 71 -0.24 -1.87 0.41
N VAL A 72 -0.44 -0.92 -0.49
CA VAL A 72 -0.98 0.42 -0.18
C VAL A 72 -2.28 0.64 -0.93
N GLY A 73 -3.29 1.16 -0.25
CA GLY A 73 -4.53 1.67 -0.85
C GLY A 73 -4.60 3.19 -0.75
N ILE A 74 -5.09 3.85 -1.81
CA ILE A 74 -5.32 5.31 -1.87
C ILE A 74 -6.74 5.57 -2.37
N ILE A 75 -7.42 6.56 -1.77
CA ILE A 75 -8.60 7.19 -2.35
C ILE A 75 -8.33 8.69 -2.45
N ASN A 76 -8.25 9.18 -3.68
CA ASN A 76 -8.26 10.61 -3.95
C ASN A 76 -9.71 11.07 -4.15
N ARG A 77 -10.31 11.61 -3.09
CA ARG A 77 -11.71 12.07 -3.13
C ARG A 77 -11.92 13.24 -4.10
N ARG A 78 -10.94 14.13 -4.22
CA ARG A 78 -11.03 15.29 -5.12
C ARG A 78 -11.02 14.85 -6.58
N TYR A 79 -10.13 13.92 -6.94
CA TYR A 79 -10.12 13.30 -8.28
C TYR A 79 -11.47 12.62 -8.56
N ASN A 80 -11.95 11.80 -7.63
CA ASN A 80 -13.25 11.13 -7.75
C ASN A 80 -14.41 12.13 -7.94
N GLN A 81 -14.40 13.27 -7.26
CA GLN A 81 -15.41 14.32 -7.43
C GLN A 81 -15.33 14.97 -8.82
N ILE A 82 -14.13 15.36 -9.27
CA ILE A 82 -13.92 16.02 -10.57
C ILE A 82 -14.32 15.10 -11.73
N HIS A 83 -13.99 13.82 -11.64
CA HIS A 83 -14.22 12.84 -12.70
C HIS A 83 -15.52 12.04 -12.55
N ASN A 84 -16.33 12.34 -11.51
CA ASN A 84 -17.54 11.61 -11.17
C ASN A 84 -17.31 10.08 -11.05
N GLU A 85 -16.27 9.70 -10.30
CA GLU A 85 -15.87 8.32 -10.07
C GLU A 85 -15.98 7.91 -8.59
N LYS A 86 -15.99 6.60 -8.34
CA LYS A 86 -15.92 6.00 -6.99
C LYS A 86 -14.76 5.01 -6.92
N THR A 87 -13.57 5.50 -7.27
CA THR A 87 -12.38 4.67 -7.43
C THR A 87 -11.48 4.72 -6.19
N ALA A 88 -11.06 3.55 -5.71
CA ALA A 88 -9.84 3.38 -4.94
C ALA A 88 -8.71 2.92 -5.87
N ARG A 89 -7.47 3.23 -5.49
CA ARG A 89 -6.27 2.79 -6.19
C ARG A 89 -5.41 1.96 -5.25
N PHE A 90 -4.56 1.11 -5.80
CA PHE A 90 -3.52 0.43 -5.02
C PHE A 90 -2.19 0.37 -5.76
N PHE A 91 -1.12 0.23 -4.98
CA PHE A 91 0.24 0.07 -5.46
C PHE A 91 1.12 -0.56 -4.38
N ASN A 92 2.38 -0.85 -4.72
CA ASN A 92 3.35 -1.51 -3.84
C ASN A 92 2.82 -2.83 -3.25
N LEU A 93 2.06 -3.58 -4.07
CA LEU A 93 1.71 -4.97 -3.77
C LEU A 93 2.95 -5.84 -3.98
N GLU A 94 3.56 -6.30 -2.89
CA GLU A 94 4.77 -7.12 -2.94
C GLU A 94 4.62 -8.31 -1.99
N THR A 95 4.93 -9.51 -2.48
CA THR A 95 4.90 -10.78 -1.74
C THR A 95 6.07 -11.67 -2.15
N PHE A 96 6.36 -12.73 -1.39
CA PHE A 96 7.35 -13.75 -1.75
C PHE A 96 6.83 -14.74 -2.82
N GLN A 97 6.25 -14.23 -3.91
CA GLN A 97 5.56 -15.04 -4.94
C GLN A 97 4.46 -15.95 -4.36
N ASP A 98 3.73 -15.43 -3.39
CA ASP A 98 2.71 -16.15 -2.64
C ASP A 98 1.32 -15.60 -3.01
N TYR A 99 0.58 -16.39 -3.78
CA TYR A 99 -0.73 -15.99 -4.32
C TYR A 99 -1.76 -15.77 -3.20
N ASP A 100 -1.79 -16.62 -2.19
CA ASP A 100 -2.74 -16.49 -1.07
C ASP A 100 -2.48 -15.19 -0.29
N VAL A 101 -1.21 -14.80 -0.14
CA VAL A 101 -0.83 -13.52 0.48
C VAL A 101 -1.28 -12.34 -0.38
N ALA A 102 -1.09 -12.41 -1.70
CA ALA A 102 -1.52 -11.37 -2.60
C ALA A 102 -3.05 -11.19 -2.58
N GLN A 103 -3.79 -12.30 -2.65
CA GLN A 103 -5.25 -12.31 -2.58
C GLN A 103 -5.75 -11.75 -1.24
N ALA A 104 -5.13 -12.12 -0.12
CA ALA A 104 -5.51 -11.61 1.20
C ALA A 104 -5.26 -10.09 1.33
N LEU A 105 -4.14 -9.58 0.80
CA LEU A 105 -3.82 -8.15 0.79
C LEU A 105 -4.78 -7.34 -0.09
N LEU A 106 -5.04 -7.82 -1.31
CA LEU A 106 -5.99 -7.20 -2.24
C LEU A 106 -7.40 -7.17 -1.66
N GLY A 107 -7.86 -8.28 -1.08
CA GLY A 107 -9.16 -8.37 -0.46
C GLY A 107 -9.32 -7.41 0.73
N GLU A 108 -8.25 -7.14 1.48
CA GLU A 108 -8.30 -6.18 2.58
C GLU A 108 -8.39 -4.73 2.08
N VAL A 109 -7.66 -4.38 1.01
CA VAL A 109 -7.80 -3.07 0.35
C VAL A 109 -9.19 -2.90 -0.25
N GLU A 110 -9.76 -3.95 -0.86
CA GLU A 110 -11.11 -3.94 -1.41
C GLU A 110 -12.16 -3.69 -0.32
N LYS A 111 -12.07 -4.39 0.83
CA LYS A 111 -12.95 -4.15 1.98
C LYS A 111 -12.84 -2.73 2.51
N TRP A 112 -11.61 -2.22 2.65
CA TRP A 112 -11.37 -0.85 3.05
C TRP A 112 -11.99 0.16 2.09
N ALA A 113 -11.83 -0.05 0.78
CA ALA A 113 -12.37 0.79 -0.28
C ALA A 113 -13.90 0.80 -0.28
N LYS A 114 -14.53 -0.38 -0.23
CA LYS A 114 -15.99 -0.54 -0.12
C LYS A 114 -16.54 0.16 1.12
N GLY A 115 -15.88 -0.02 2.27
CA GLY A 115 -16.23 0.67 3.52
C GLY A 115 -16.13 2.20 3.45
N LYS A 116 -15.45 2.74 2.43
CA LYS A 116 -15.34 4.18 2.14
C LYS A 116 -16.23 4.65 0.99
N GLY A 117 -17.10 3.77 0.46
CA GLY A 117 -18.06 4.08 -0.59
C GLY A 117 -17.50 3.98 -2.01
N MET A 118 -16.35 3.30 -2.19
CA MET A 118 -15.77 3.06 -3.51
C MET A 118 -16.33 1.76 -4.10
N ASP A 119 -16.53 1.72 -5.41
CA ASP A 119 -17.03 0.55 -6.15
C ASP A 119 -16.01 -0.05 -7.12
N ARG A 120 -14.89 0.64 -7.33
CA ARG A 120 -13.83 0.22 -8.26
C ARG A 120 -12.46 0.30 -7.62
N LEU A 121 -11.60 -0.67 -7.92
CA LEU A 121 -10.20 -0.70 -7.54
C LEU A 121 -9.32 -0.68 -8.79
N VAL A 122 -8.34 0.24 -8.88
CA VAL A 122 -7.51 0.45 -10.09
C VAL A 122 -6.01 0.41 -9.78
N GLU A 123 -5.22 -0.14 -10.70
CA GLU A 123 -3.76 -0.34 -10.61
C GLU A 123 -3.06 0.10 -11.92
N PRO A 124 -1.75 0.46 -11.91
CA PRO A 124 -0.95 0.96 -10.80
C PRO A 124 -1.01 2.49 -10.78
N MET A 125 -2.04 3.05 -10.15
CA MET A 125 -2.09 4.49 -9.92
C MET A 125 -1.77 4.80 -8.45
N GLY A 126 -0.50 5.00 -8.11
CA GLY A 126 -0.09 5.68 -6.87
C GLY A 126 -0.57 7.13 -6.80
N PHE A 127 0.28 8.04 -6.33
CA PHE A 127 0.04 9.49 -6.44
C PHE A 127 0.49 9.98 -7.83
N PHE A 128 -0.39 10.69 -8.54
CA PHE A 128 -0.14 11.14 -9.92
C PHE A 128 -0.21 12.66 -10.02
N ASP A 129 0.60 13.28 -10.90
CA ASP A 129 0.63 14.74 -11.06
C ASP A 129 -0.73 15.33 -11.50
N LYS A 130 -1.58 14.52 -12.13
CA LYS A 130 -2.96 14.87 -12.52
C LYS A 130 -3.97 14.80 -11.36
N ASP A 131 -3.52 14.49 -10.15
CA ASP A 131 -4.36 14.48 -8.94
C ASP A 131 -4.65 15.90 -8.39
N LEU A 132 -4.01 16.93 -8.96
CA LEU A 132 -4.07 18.34 -8.53
C LEU A 132 -5.13 19.16 -9.27
#